data_AF-A0A1B6KMI9-F1
#
_entry.id   AF-A0A1B6KMI9-F1
#
_cell.length_a   1.000
_cell.length_b   1.000
_cell.length_c   1.000
_cell.angle_alpha   90.00
_cell.angle_beta   90.00
_cell.angle_gamma   90.00
#
_symmetry.space_group_name_H-M   'P 1'
#
loop_
_entity.id
_entity.type
_entity.pdbx_description
1 polymer ?
#
loop_
_entity_poly.entity_id
_entity_poly.type
_entity_poly.pdbx_seq_one_letter_code
_entity_poly.pdbx_strand_id
1 'polypeptide(L)'
;CARCTLCHTCGTGGGTQVVCQKCRKSYHTECLTANRIANGLHTADRPWVCLSCLCCRSCNQSEVYKFVGNLPLCRVCFKLRQKGNFCPLCQRCYDENDFDSKMMECEQCKCWVHAKCEGLSNEKYQILSILPDSVEFVCR
;
A
#
# COMPACT_ATOMS: atom_id res chain seq x y z
N CYS A 1 24.16 16.24 13.60
CA CYS A 1 25.27 15.50 12.94
C CYS A 1 25.12 14.01 13.25
N ALA A 2 25.88 13.11 12.61
CA ALA A 2 25.80 11.65 12.82
C ALA A 2 26.06 11.20 14.28
N ARG A 3 26.70 12.05 15.10
CA ARG A 3 26.86 11.83 16.55
C ARG A 3 25.67 12.29 17.39
N CYS A 4 24.83 13.19 16.87
CA CYS A 4 23.60 13.66 17.55
C CYS A 4 22.38 12.80 17.20
N THR A 5 22.45 12.01 16.13
CA THR A 5 21.35 11.12 15.71
C THR A 5 21.48 9.80 16.45
N LEU A 6 20.61 9.60 17.44
CA LEU A 6 20.58 8.39 18.25
C LEU A 6 19.76 7.30 17.55
N CYS A 7 20.24 6.07 17.63
CA CYS A 7 19.49 4.90 17.21
C CYS A 7 18.27 4.72 18.12
N HIS A 8 17.08 4.54 17.53
CA HIS A 8 15.85 4.37 18.29
C HIS A 8 15.79 3.07 19.08
N THR A 9 16.57 2.06 18.68
CA THR A 9 16.60 0.74 19.35
C THR A 9 17.50 0.74 20.58
N CYS A 10 18.73 1.27 20.47
CA CYS A 10 19.74 1.18 21.54
C CYS A 10 20.07 2.53 22.21
N GLY A 11 19.57 3.65 21.68
CA GLY A 11 19.79 4.98 22.24
C GLY A 11 21.18 5.57 21.98
N THR A 12 22.06 4.88 21.25
CA THR A 12 23.44 5.34 21.00
C THR A 12 23.60 5.93 19.60
N GLY A 13 24.52 6.90 19.46
CA GLY A 13 24.90 7.48 18.17
C GLY A 13 26.11 6.79 17.52
N GLY A 14 26.49 7.23 16.32
CA GLY A 14 27.61 6.65 15.57
C GLY A 14 27.25 5.37 14.79
N GLY A 15 28.21 4.79 14.06
CA GLY A 15 27.99 3.59 13.22
C GLY A 15 27.15 3.83 11.97
N THR A 16 26.92 2.78 11.19
CA THR A 16 26.08 2.82 9.98
C THR A 16 24.61 2.84 10.37
N GLN A 17 23.92 3.94 10.04
CA GLN A 17 22.53 4.16 10.40
C GLN A 17 21.66 4.36 9.16
N VAL A 18 20.39 3.95 9.26
CA VAL A 18 19.34 4.19 8.28
C VAL A 18 18.19 4.95 8.91
N VAL A 19 17.58 5.86 8.14
CA VAL A 19 16.48 6.71 8.61
C VAL A 19 15.18 6.27 7.98
N CYS A 20 14.16 6.02 8.81
CA CYS A 20 12.83 5.67 8.33
C CYS A 20 12.20 6.86 7.60
N GLN A 21 11.74 6.67 6.36
CA GLN A 21 11.12 7.76 5.60
C GLN A 21 9.82 8.27 6.24
N LYS A 22 9.07 7.41 6.95
CA LYS A 22 7.78 7.78 7.56
C LYS A 22 7.93 8.51 8.90
N CYS A 23 8.64 7.92 9.87
CA CYS A 23 8.74 8.49 11.22
C CYS A 23 10.03 9.28 11.46
N ARG A 24 10.94 9.32 10.48
CA ARG A 24 12.23 10.05 10.55
C ARG A 24 13.16 9.59 11.69
N LYS A 25 12.85 8.49 12.36
CA LYS A 25 13.69 7.85 13.37
C LYS A 25 14.88 7.13 12.71
N SER A 26 16.03 7.18 13.37
CA SER A 26 17.27 6.54 12.92
C SER A 26 17.46 5.19 13.61
N TYR A 27 18.04 4.22 12.90
CA TYR A 27 18.28 2.87 13.38
C TYR A 27 19.63 2.38 12.86
N HIS A 28 20.42 1.69 13.69
CA HIS A 28 21.61 0.99 13.19
C HIS A 28 21.19 -0.17 12.29
N THR A 29 21.91 -0.41 11.21
CA THR A 29 21.69 -1.59 10.34
C THR A 29 21.77 -2.89 11.13
N GLU A 30 22.71 -2.97 12.07
CA GLU A 30 22.91 -4.13 12.95
C GLU A 30 21.76 -4.33 13.95
N CYS A 31 21.17 -3.25 14.45
CA CYS A 31 20.00 -3.32 15.35
C CYS A 31 18.71 -3.74 14.63
N LEU A 32 18.71 -3.80 13.28
CA LEU A 32 17.58 -4.24 12.46
C LEU A 32 17.66 -5.72 12.07
N THR A 33 18.84 -6.34 12.19
CA THR A 33 19.18 -7.68 11.65
C THR A 33 18.34 -8.83 12.21
N ALA A 34 17.58 -8.62 13.27
CA ALA A 34 16.75 -9.65 13.89
C ALA A 34 15.55 -10.10 13.04
N ASN A 35 15.21 -9.43 11.92
CA ASN A 35 14.00 -9.76 11.18
C ASN A 35 14.16 -9.73 9.64
N ARG A 36 14.09 -10.92 9.01
CA ARG A 36 14.24 -11.19 7.57
C ARG A 36 13.34 -10.32 6.66
N ILE A 37 12.21 -9.84 7.17
CA ILE A 37 11.26 -9.01 6.40
C ILE A 37 11.84 -7.60 6.11
N ALA A 38 12.63 -7.03 7.04
CA ALA A 38 13.29 -5.75 6.83
C ALA A 38 14.43 -5.86 5.80
N ASN A 39 15.11 -7.01 5.71
CA ASN A 39 16.23 -7.23 4.81
C ASN A 39 15.83 -7.27 3.32
N GLY A 40 14.59 -7.66 2.99
CA GLY A 40 14.07 -7.62 1.61
C GLY A 40 13.70 -6.21 1.12
N LEU A 41 13.73 -5.20 1.99
CA LEU A 41 13.41 -3.80 1.67
C LEU A 41 14.65 -2.95 1.40
N HIS A 42 15.86 -3.46 1.68
CA HIS A 42 17.12 -2.78 1.43
C HIS A 42 17.63 -3.08 0.01
N THR A 43 16.99 -2.50 -1.00
CA THR A 43 17.62 -2.33 -2.32
C THR A 43 18.15 -0.90 -2.42
N ALA A 44 19.29 -0.69 -3.09
CA ALA A 44 20.04 0.58 -3.11
C ALA A 44 19.24 1.80 -3.64
N ASP A 45 18.11 1.52 -4.27
CA ASP A 45 17.21 2.36 -5.03
C ASP A 45 15.88 2.60 -4.31
N ARG A 46 15.73 2.14 -3.05
CA ARG A 46 14.46 2.18 -2.32
C ARG A 46 14.57 2.88 -0.96
N PRO A 47 13.64 3.80 -0.63
CA PRO A 47 13.60 4.39 0.69
C PRO A 47 13.15 3.37 1.74
N TRP A 48 13.92 3.31 2.82
CA TRP A 48 13.69 2.36 3.91
C TRP A 48 12.60 2.85 4.88
N VAL A 49 11.77 1.91 5.36
CA VAL A 49 10.71 2.14 6.35
C VAL A 49 10.88 1.15 7.49
N CYS A 50 10.87 1.65 8.73
CA CYS A 50 11.00 0.80 9.91
C CYS A 50 9.79 -0.10 10.12
N LEU A 51 9.97 -1.22 10.83
CA LEU A 51 8.92 -2.21 11.08
C LEU A 51 7.66 -1.62 11.71
N SER A 52 7.81 -0.66 12.64
CA SER A 52 6.67 0.02 13.27
C SER A 52 5.86 0.89 12.31
N CYS A 53 6.46 1.34 11.22
CA CYS A 53 5.81 2.15 10.18
C CYS A 53 5.43 1.34 8.94
N LEU A 54 5.87 0.08 8.88
CA LEU A 54 5.53 -0.87 7.85
C LEU A 54 4.09 -1.30 8.06
N CYS A 55 3.24 -1.06 7.08
CA CYS A 55 1.83 -1.40 7.13
C CYS A 55 1.35 -1.83 5.75
N CYS A 56 0.27 -2.59 5.72
CA CYS A 56 -0.42 -2.99 4.50
C CYS A 56 -0.79 -1.76 3.68
N ARG A 57 -0.36 -1.70 2.42
CA ARG A 57 -0.65 -0.57 1.54
C ARG A 57 -2.14 -0.37 1.27
N SER A 58 -2.91 -1.46 1.35
CA SER A 58 -4.35 -1.43 1.10
C SER A 58 -5.16 -0.95 2.30
N CYS A 59 -5.02 -1.63 3.45
CA CYS A 59 -5.86 -1.41 4.64
C CYS A 59 -5.14 -0.72 5.81
N ASN A 60 -3.87 -0.36 5.66
CA ASN A 60 -3.02 0.25 6.69
C ASN A 60 -2.81 -0.58 7.97
N GLN A 61 -3.19 -1.86 7.99
CA GLN A 61 -2.88 -2.78 9.09
C GLN A 61 -1.37 -2.96 9.25
N SER A 62 -0.86 -2.90 10.47
CA SER A 62 0.58 -3.03 10.77
C SER A 62 1.13 -4.44 10.52
N GLU A 63 0.26 -5.45 10.43
CA GLU A 63 0.66 -6.83 10.13
C GLU A 63 0.85 -7.04 8.62
N VAL A 64 2.08 -6.91 8.15
CA VAL A 64 2.46 -7.26 6.79
C VAL A 64 2.85 -8.73 6.72
N TYR A 65 2.17 -9.48 5.85
CA TYR A 65 2.39 -10.90 5.63
C TYR A 65 3.38 -11.16 4.49
N LYS A 66 3.21 -10.46 3.36
CA LYS A 66 4.01 -10.67 2.15
C LYS A 66 4.10 -9.41 1.31
N PHE A 67 5.16 -9.32 0.53
CA PHE A 67 5.33 -8.31 -0.51
C PHE A 67 4.93 -8.88 -1.87
N VAL A 68 4.05 -8.18 -2.59
CA VAL A 68 3.77 -8.49 -4.00
C VAL A 68 4.45 -7.43 -4.85
N GLY A 69 5.58 -7.80 -5.44
CA GLY A 69 6.56 -6.85 -5.94
C GLY A 69 6.95 -5.89 -4.82
N ASN A 70 6.50 -4.64 -4.95
CA ASN A 70 6.85 -3.56 -4.04
C ASN A 70 5.77 -3.18 -3.02
N LEU A 71 4.64 -3.90 -3.02
CA LEU A 71 3.48 -3.60 -2.19
C LEU A 71 3.48 -4.48 -0.93
N PRO A 72 3.65 -3.90 0.27
CA PRO A 72 3.43 -4.63 1.52
C PRO A 72 1.94 -4.93 1.69
N LEU A 73 1.58 -6.20 1.88
CA LEU A 73 0.19 -6.63 2.07
C LEU A 73 0.04 -7.50 3.32
N CYS A 74 -1.06 -7.32 4.05
CA CYS A 74 -1.49 -8.26 5.08
C CYS A 74 -2.07 -9.54 4.46
N ARG A 75 -2.30 -10.58 5.28
CA ARG A 75 -2.86 -11.87 4.82
C ARG A 75 -4.17 -11.70 4.06
N VAL A 76 -5.07 -10.85 4.56
CA VAL A 76 -6.40 -10.62 3.99
C VAL A 76 -6.31 -9.93 2.64
N CYS A 77 -5.61 -8.79 2.56
CA CYS A 77 -5.44 -8.06 1.30
C CYS A 77 -4.66 -8.87 0.25
N PHE A 78 -3.72 -9.72 0.67
CA PHE A 78 -3.05 -10.64 -0.25
C PHE A 78 -4.03 -11.66 -0.86
N LYS A 79 -4.98 -12.20 -0.08
CA LYS A 79 -6.03 -13.09 -0.60
C LYS A 79 -6.99 -12.37 -1.53
N LEU A 80 -7.47 -11.17 -1.15
CA LEU A 80 -8.34 -10.35 -2.00
C LEU A 80 -7.68 -10.05 -3.35
N ARG A 81 -6.40 -9.71 -3.34
CA ARG A 81 -5.65 -9.41 -4.56
C ARG A 81 -5.46 -10.62 -5.46
N GLN A 82 -5.36 -11.83 -4.92
CA GLN A 82 -5.33 -13.06 -5.72
C GLN A 82 -6.65 -13.34 -6.44
N LYS A 83 -7.78 -12.90 -5.86
CA LYS A 83 -9.09 -12.99 -6.50
C LYS A 83 -9.32 -11.93 -7.60
N GLY A 84 -8.44 -10.94 -7.71
CA GLY A 84 -8.66 -9.77 -8.58
C GLY A 84 -9.39 -8.61 -7.91
N ASN A 85 -9.67 -8.70 -6.60
CA ASN A 85 -10.41 -7.66 -5.87
C ASN A 85 -9.48 -6.52 -5.44
N PHE A 86 -9.00 -5.74 -6.40
CA PHE A 86 -8.21 -4.54 -6.16
C PHE A 86 -8.38 -3.50 -7.26
N CYS A 87 -8.39 -2.24 -6.88
CA CYS A 87 -8.45 -1.15 -7.84
C CYS A 87 -7.07 -1.00 -8.53
N PRO A 88 -6.97 -1.09 -9.87
CA PRO A 88 -5.70 -0.98 -10.59
C PRO A 88 -5.05 0.39 -10.47
N LEU A 89 -5.84 1.45 -10.25
CA LEU A 89 -5.32 2.82 -10.15
C LEU A 89 -4.67 3.13 -8.79
N CYS A 90 -5.27 2.69 -7.68
CA CYS A 90 -4.73 2.98 -6.34
C CYS A 90 -4.11 1.77 -5.63
N GLN A 91 -4.22 0.58 -6.22
CA GLN A 91 -3.72 -0.69 -5.69
C GLN A 91 -4.33 -1.07 -4.32
N ARG A 92 -5.45 -0.46 -3.94
CA ARG A 92 -6.22 -0.86 -2.74
C ARG A 92 -7.15 -2.00 -3.10
N CYS A 93 -7.11 -3.02 -2.27
CA CYS A 93 -8.07 -4.11 -2.26
C CYS A 93 -9.40 -3.62 -1.66
N TYR A 94 -10.49 -4.13 -2.22
CA TYR A 94 -11.85 -3.92 -1.76
C TYR A 94 -12.46 -5.28 -1.39
N ASP A 95 -13.45 -5.26 -0.50
CA ASP A 95 -14.23 -6.46 -0.19
C ASP A 95 -15.35 -6.61 -1.23
N GLU A 96 -15.79 -7.84 -1.49
CA GLU A 96 -16.93 -8.10 -2.39
C GLU A 96 -18.24 -7.53 -1.81
N ASN A 97 -18.29 -7.31 -0.49
CA ASN A 97 -19.44 -6.73 0.20
C ASN A 97 -19.30 -5.23 0.48
N ASP A 98 -18.27 -4.56 -0.05
CA ASP A 98 -18.10 -3.11 0.10
C ASP A 98 -18.98 -2.35 -0.89
N PHE A 99 -20.28 -2.29 -0.59
CA PHE A 99 -21.27 -1.57 -1.39
C PHE A 99 -21.27 -0.05 -1.15
N ASP A 100 -20.57 0.42 -0.11
CA ASP A 100 -20.46 1.84 0.22
C ASP A 100 -19.40 2.54 -0.64
N SER A 101 -18.36 1.81 -1.05
CA SER A 101 -17.35 2.32 -1.95
C SER A 101 -17.90 2.50 -3.36
N LYS A 102 -17.97 3.74 -3.83
CA LYS A 102 -18.35 4.07 -5.21
C LYS A 102 -17.33 3.52 -6.20
N MET A 103 -17.68 2.47 -6.94
CA MET A 103 -16.80 1.78 -7.88
C MET A 103 -17.53 1.50 -9.20
N MET A 104 -16.77 1.45 -10.30
CA MET A 104 -17.26 1.09 -11.62
C MET A 104 -16.46 -0.11 -12.16
N GLU A 105 -17.15 -1.10 -12.72
CA GLU A 105 -16.50 -2.21 -13.42
C GLU A 105 -16.04 -1.74 -14.81
N CYS A 106 -14.74 -1.86 -15.08
CA CYS A 106 -14.19 -1.53 -16.39
C CYS A 106 -14.35 -2.71 -17.36
N GLU A 107 -14.91 -2.45 -18.54
CA GLU A 107 -15.15 -3.47 -19.55
C GLU A 107 -13.86 -4.07 -20.12
N GLN A 108 -12.80 -3.27 -20.26
CA GLN A 108 -11.53 -3.72 -20.85
C GLN A 108 -10.68 -4.55 -19.89
N CYS A 109 -10.55 -4.14 -18.64
CA CYS A 109 -9.70 -4.83 -17.67
C CYS A 109 -10.46 -5.74 -16.71
N LYS A 110 -11.81 -5.73 -16.77
CA LYS A 110 -12.71 -6.50 -15.88
C LYS A 110 -12.41 -6.31 -14.39
N CYS A 111 -11.84 -5.15 -14.04
CA CYS A 111 -11.51 -4.77 -12.67
C CYS A 111 -12.45 -3.66 -12.21
N TRP A 112 -12.73 -3.63 -10.91
CA TRP A 112 -13.49 -2.53 -10.32
C TRP A 112 -12.56 -1.38 -9.96
N VAL A 113 -12.93 -0.19 -10.41
CA VAL A 113 -12.15 1.03 -10.23
C VAL A 113 -12.96 2.00 -9.37
N HIS A 114 -12.35 2.50 -8.30
CA HIS A 114 -12.99 3.56 -7.50
C HIS A 114 -13.29 4.78 -8.37
N ALA A 115 -14.50 5.30 -8.28
CA ALA A 115 -14.93 6.50 -9.01
C ALA A 115 -13.96 7.68 -8.79
N LYS A 116 -13.51 7.86 -7.53
CA LYS A 116 -12.53 8.88 -7.17
C LYS A 116 -11.15 8.67 -7.80
N CYS A 117 -10.72 7.42 -7.99
CA CYS A 117 -9.43 7.13 -8.61
C CYS A 117 -9.43 7.42 -10.10
N GLU A 118 -10.56 7.17 -10.78
CA GLU A 118 -10.78 7.55 -12.18
C GLU A 118 -10.98 9.07 -12.35
N GLY A 119 -11.30 9.79 -11.26
CA GLY A 119 -11.64 11.21 -11.29
C GLY A 119 -13.08 11.48 -11.73
N LEU A 120 -13.98 10.50 -11.56
CA LEU A 120 -15.41 10.69 -11.76
C LEU A 120 -15.97 11.59 -10.65
N SER A 121 -16.76 12.59 -11.06
CA SER A 121 -17.59 13.35 -10.12
C SER A 121 -18.70 12.44 -9.56
N ASN A 122 -19.26 12.82 -8.41
CA ASN A 122 -20.41 12.10 -7.83
C ASN A 122 -21.60 12.04 -8.80
N GLU A 123 -21.86 13.12 -9.52
CA GLU A 123 -22.92 13.19 -10.53
C GLU A 123 -22.65 12.23 -11.69
N LYS A 124 -21.43 12.21 -12.21
CA LYS A 124 -21.06 11.31 -13.31
C LYS A 124 -21.14 9.84 -12.88
N TYR A 125 -20.72 9.53 -11.65
CA TYR A 125 -20.90 8.20 -11.07
C TYR A 125 -22.38 7.83 -10.97
N GLN A 126 -23.23 8.72 -10.45
CA GLN A 126 -24.67 8.47 -10.34
C GLN A 126 -25.30 8.20 -11.71
N ILE A 127 -24.98 9.02 -12.71
CA ILE A 127 -25.44 8.82 -14.08
C ILE A 127 -25.01 7.44 -14.58
N LEU A 128 -23.71 7.12 -14.53
CA LEU A 128 -23.20 5.82 -15.01
C LEU A 128 -23.79 4.63 -14.24
N SER A 129 -24.12 4.79 -12.95
CA SER A 129 -24.70 3.72 -12.13
C SER A 129 -26.17 3.39 -12.43
N ILE A 130 -26.89 4.29 -13.12
CA ILE A 130 -28.29 4.08 -13.50
C ILE A 130 -28.46 3.84 -15.01
N LEU A 131 -27.38 3.97 -15.78
CA LEU A 131 -27.43 3.70 -17.21
C LEU A 131 -27.58 2.19 -17.45
N PRO A 132 -28.19 1.78 -18.56
CA PRO A 132 -28.30 0.37 -18.92
C PRO A 132 -26.91 -0.25 -19.12
N ASP A 133 -26.81 -1.56 -18.93
CA ASP A 133 -25.58 -2.36 -19.13
C ASP A 133 -24.97 -2.23 -20.55
N SER A 134 -25.73 -1.70 -21.52
CA SER A 134 -25.23 -1.40 -22.85
C SER A 134 -24.23 -0.22 -22.89
N VAL A 135 -24.13 0.56 -21.81
CA VAL A 135 -23.17 1.65 -21.69
C VAL A 135 -21.92 1.15 -20.99
N GLU A 136 -20.88 0.91 -21.78
CA GLU A 136 -19.60 0.41 -21.28
C GLU A 136 -18.80 1.51 -20.58
N PHE A 137 -18.29 1.21 -19.37
CA PHE A 137 -17.29 2.02 -18.70
C PHE A 137 -15.90 1.48 -19.00
N VAL A 138 -14.99 2.36 -19.42
CA VAL A 138 -13.57 2.04 -19.63
C VAL A 138 -12.74 2.98 -18.77
N CYS A 139 -11.91 2.41 -17.89
CA CYS A 139 -10.98 3.19 -17.05
C CYS A 139 -9.81 3.71 -17.89
N ARG A 140 -9.21 4.82 -17.44
CA ARG A 140 -8.02 5.42 -18.06
C ARG A 140 -6.76 4.57 -17.97
#